data_AF-A0A349PTM9-F1
#
_entry.id   AF-A0A349PTM9-F1
#
_cell.length_a   1.000
_cell.length_b   1.000
_cell.length_c   1.000
_cell.angle_alpha   90.00
_cell.angle_beta   90.00
_cell.angle_gamma   90.00
#
_symmetry.space_group_name_H-M   'P 1'
#
loop_
_entity.id
_entity.type
_entity.pdbx_description
1 polymer ?
#
loop_
_entity_poly.entity_id
_entity_poly.type
_entity_poly.pdbx_seq_one_letter_code
_entity_poly.pdbx_strand_id
1 'polypeptide(L)'
;KELYAENGTSVFLNGSYWTNELSLTQTYMTEGKLLSVAAENYTYYGGVHPNSATRAWSFDLTTGEFLTLDALASEEGDLRGNSLQESIYWNIYEQIAQKGLSEGYFDDYDSYLQDFPTLATLNFTENGLTVTFDQYVIAPYAAGPQVFSVPYSEFYNALSEHAKTILSVSQEQTVTADFKAAATLWSWFYMDDPPMDYNVTAEVDGNLYDLADIKGVETLEGLRALLLRYVTPELADEWLGSTEQRYRDIDGRLYVMSAGRGGNESLGGYTCTAALDGDSGVLTQTVTLLAWDDTAQAWADTGKTEAYEYPFTLVDGHAVFSAFPCPY
;
A
#
# COMPACT_ATOMS: atom_id res chain seq x y z
N LYS A 1 -20.52 -34.27 11.79
CA LYS A 1 -21.70 -35.09 12.21
C LYS A 1 -21.13 -36.26 13.00
N GLU A 2 -21.29 -36.45 14.30
CA GLU A 2 -22.10 -35.84 15.35
C GLU A 2 -21.30 -35.98 16.65
N LEU A 3 -21.29 -34.95 17.49
CA LEU A 3 -21.18 -35.06 18.95
C LEU A 3 -21.46 -33.65 19.53
N TYR A 4 -22.72 -33.23 19.44
CA TYR A 4 -23.24 -32.20 20.33
C TYR A 4 -23.74 -32.90 21.58
N ALA A 5 -23.05 -32.71 22.70
CA ALA A 5 -23.61 -32.94 24.01
C ALA A 5 -24.15 -31.60 24.52
N GLU A 6 -25.47 -31.46 24.50
CA GLU A 6 -26.17 -30.51 25.35
C GLU A 6 -25.91 -30.87 26.82
N ASN A 7 -25.29 -29.97 27.56
CA ASN A 7 -25.76 -29.53 28.87
C ASN A 7 -24.80 -28.49 29.45
N GLY A 8 -25.33 -27.28 29.68
CA GLY A 8 -24.64 -26.28 30.46
C GLY A 8 -24.38 -26.80 31.88
N THR A 9 -23.12 -26.84 32.28
CA THR A 9 -22.63 -26.72 33.67
C THR A 9 -21.10 -26.63 33.63
N SER A 10 -20.57 -25.50 34.12
CA SER A 10 -19.16 -25.21 34.46
C SER A 10 -18.06 -26.04 33.76
N VAL A 11 -17.49 -25.52 32.67
CA VAL A 11 -16.37 -26.13 31.95
C VAL A 11 -15.03 -25.85 32.66
N PHE A 12 -14.85 -26.18 33.94
CA PHE A 12 -13.52 -26.09 34.61
C PHE A 12 -13.37 -27.04 35.82
N LEU A 13 -13.93 -28.25 35.80
CA LEU A 13 -13.88 -29.15 36.97
C LEU A 13 -13.13 -30.48 36.80
N ASN A 14 -12.60 -30.81 35.62
CA ASN A 14 -11.68 -31.93 35.46
C ASN A 14 -10.59 -31.54 34.46
N GLY A 15 -9.33 -31.74 34.85
CA GLY A 15 -8.15 -31.29 34.12
C GLY A 15 -8.28 -31.40 32.61
N SER A 16 -8.02 -30.29 31.94
CA SER A 16 -8.06 -30.11 30.50
C SER A 16 -7.27 -31.20 29.77
N TYR A 17 -7.84 -31.77 28.71
CA TYR A 17 -7.09 -32.62 27.79
C TYR A 17 -6.09 -31.78 27.00
N TRP A 18 -4.94 -32.37 26.67
CA TRP A 18 -4.01 -31.76 25.72
C TRP A 18 -4.62 -31.76 24.32
N THR A 19 -4.56 -30.62 23.64
CA THR A 19 -5.08 -30.42 22.29
C THR A 19 -4.00 -29.86 21.37
N ASN A 20 -3.92 -30.38 20.16
CA ASN A 20 -3.21 -29.77 19.03
C ASN A 20 -4.09 -29.96 17.79
N GLU A 21 -4.53 -28.84 17.22
CA GLU A 21 -5.41 -28.82 16.06
C GLU A 21 -4.80 -27.91 14.99
N LEU A 22 -4.78 -28.37 13.74
CA LEU A 22 -4.45 -27.57 12.58
C LEU A 22 -5.69 -27.52 11.69
N SER A 23 -6.24 -26.32 11.52
CA SER A 23 -7.48 -26.09 10.77
C SER A 23 -7.18 -25.20 9.58
N LEU A 24 -7.52 -25.65 8.36
CA LEU A 24 -7.47 -24.79 7.18
C LEU A 24 -8.55 -23.71 7.31
N THR A 25 -8.16 -22.44 7.21
CA THR A 25 -9.06 -21.29 7.40
C THR A 25 -9.42 -20.64 6.08
N GLN A 26 -8.50 -20.63 5.11
CA GLN A 26 -8.75 -20.06 3.79
C GLN A 26 -7.96 -20.78 2.69
N THR A 27 -8.53 -20.79 1.50
CA THR A 27 -7.83 -21.16 0.27
C THR A 27 -8.23 -20.18 -0.81
N TYR A 28 -7.24 -19.53 -1.43
CA TYR A 28 -7.40 -18.62 -2.56
C TYR A 28 -6.59 -19.16 -3.74
N MET A 29 -7.16 -19.07 -4.94
CA MET A 29 -6.51 -19.60 -6.14
C MET A 29 -6.79 -18.69 -7.34
N THR A 30 -5.75 -18.42 -8.12
CA THR A 30 -5.87 -18.01 -9.52
C THR A 30 -5.61 -19.23 -10.39
N GLU A 31 -6.54 -19.53 -11.30
CA GLU A 31 -6.51 -20.75 -12.11
C GLU A 31 -5.15 -20.96 -12.81
N GLY A 32 -4.48 -22.05 -12.45
CA GLY A 32 -3.18 -22.46 -13.01
C GLY A 32 -2.00 -21.54 -12.68
N LYS A 33 -2.17 -20.54 -11.82
CA LYS A 33 -1.14 -19.51 -11.56
C LYS A 33 -0.75 -19.35 -10.10
N LEU A 34 -1.71 -19.24 -9.19
CA LEU A 34 -1.46 -19.01 -7.77
C LEU A 34 -2.31 -19.95 -6.93
N LEU A 35 -1.73 -20.52 -5.88
CA LEU A 35 -2.47 -21.13 -4.77
C LEU A 35 -1.96 -20.54 -3.46
N SER A 36 -2.85 -19.96 -2.65
CA SER A 36 -2.57 -19.51 -1.28
C SER A 36 -3.46 -20.24 -0.30
N VAL A 37 -2.88 -20.82 0.75
CA VAL A 37 -3.57 -21.60 1.77
C VAL A 37 -3.23 -21.03 3.13
N ALA A 38 -4.24 -20.61 3.90
CA ALA A 38 -4.10 -20.23 5.29
C ALA A 38 -4.64 -21.32 6.22
N ALA A 39 -4.01 -21.44 7.39
CA ALA A 39 -4.39 -22.33 8.46
C ALA A 39 -4.16 -21.68 9.82
N GLU A 40 -4.88 -22.15 10.83
CA GLU A 40 -4.66 -21.82 12.22
C GLU A 40 -4.24 -23.08 12.98
N ASN A 41 -3.16 -22.96 13.76
CA ASN A 41 -2.75 -23.99 14.70
C ASN A 41 -3.15 -23.58 16.12
N TYR A 42 -4.04 -24.36 16.72
CA TYR A 42 -4.44 -24.22 18.11
C TYR A 42 -3.74 -25.27 18.97
N THR A 43 -3.17 -24.84 20.09
CA THR A 43 -2.57 -25.74 21.09
C THR A 43 -3.04 -25.40 22.49
N TYR A 44 -3.30 -26.44 23.28
CA TYR A 44 -3.50 -26.31 24.71
C TYR A 44 -2.83 -27.49 25.40
N TYR A 45 -1.75 -27.24 26.14
CA TYR A 45 -0.99 -28.27 26.85
C TYR A 45 -1.10 -28.11 28.38
N GLY A 46 -2.15 -27.43 28.86
CA GLY A 46 -2.27 -26.96 30.25
C GLY A 46 -1.84 -25.49 30.41
N GLY A 47 -2.23 -24.86 31.51
CA GLY A 47 -1.93 -23.45 31.78
C GLY A 47 -3.18 -22.54 31.80
N VAL A 48 -2.95 -21.23 31.87
CA VAL A 48 -4.00 -20.20 32.05
C VAL A 48 -4.79 -19.95 30.76
N HIS A 49 -4.20 -20.17 29.58
CA HIS A 49 -4.83 -19.98 28.27
C HIS A 49 -4.20 -20.90 27.20
N PRO A 50 -4.87 -21.10 26.05
CA PRO A 50 -4.28 -21.78 24.88
C PRO A 50 -3.27 -20.90 24.13
N ASN A 51 -2.63 -21.45 23.10
CA ASN A 51 -1.88 -20.69 22.10
C ASN A 51 -2.50 -20.93 20.71
N SER A 52 -2.67 -19.86 19.95
CA SER A 52 -3.00 -19.92 18.53
C SER A 52 -1.82 -19.38 17.71
N ALA A 53 -1.61 -19.95 16.54
CA ALA A 53 -0.60 -19.45 15.61
C ALA A 53 -1.09 -19.58 14.16
N THR A 54 -0.97 -18.51 13.39
CA THR A 54 -1.40 -18.46 11.99
C THR A 54 -0.31 -19.04 11.11
N ARG A 55 -0.71 -19.75 10.05
CA ARG A 55 0.19 -20.31 9.04
C ARG A 55 -0.37 -20.01 7.67
N ALA A 56 0.51 -19.70 6.72
CA ALA A 56 0.12 -19.60 5.32
C ALA A 56 1.22 -20.13 4.41
N TRP A 57 0.79 -20.69 3.29
CA TRP A 57 1.66 -21.17 2.22
C TRP A 57 1.10 -20.69 0.90
N SER A 58 1.95 -20.01 0.13
CA SER A 58 1.62 -19.56 -1.21
C SER A 58 2.55 -20.22 -2.22
N PHE A 59 1.99 -20.61 -3.36
CA PHE A 59 2.67 -21.33 -4.42
C PHE A 59 2.43 -20.63 -5.74
N ASP A 60 3.51 -20.40 -6.48
CA ASP A 60 3.44 -20.11 -7.90
C ASP A 60 3.23 -21.43 -8.64
N LEU A 61 2.05 -21.62 -9.20
CA LEU A 61 1.69 -22.85 -9.91
C LEU A 61 2.30 -22.94 -11.30
N THR A 62 2.86 -21.83 -11.83
CA THR A 62 3.55 -21.82 -13.12
C THR A 62 4.96 -22.42 -13.02
N THR A 63 5.60 -22.28 -11.86
CA THR A 63 6.94 -22.81 -11.56
C THR A 63 6.90 -24.03 -10.64
N GLY A 64 5.86 -24.15 -9.81
CA GLY A 64 5.73 -25.17 -8.76
C GLY A 64 6.48 -24.84 -7.47
N GLU A 65 6.95 -23.60 -7.31
CA GLU A 65 7.77 -23.16 -6.19
C GLU A 65 6.95 -22.44 -5.11
N PHE A 66 7.49 -22.39 -3.89
CA PHE A 66 6.96 -21.53 -2.84
C PHE A 66 7.13 -20.07 -3.22
N LEU A 67 6.05 -19.30 -3.11
CA LEU A 67 6.04 -17.88 -3.41
C LEU A 67 6.44 -17.10 -2.15
N THR A 68 7.61 -16.49 -2.19
CA THR A 68 8.11 -15.56 -1.16
C THR A 68 7.78 -14.11 -1.53
N LEU A 69 7.87 -13.19 -0.57
CA LEU A 69 7.72 -11.77 -0.84
C LEU A 69 8.79 -11.27 -1.83
N ASP A 70 10.04 -11.73 -1.68
CA ASP A 70 11.14 -11.34 -2.58
C ASP A 70 10.89 -11.75 -4.04
N ALA A 71 10.27 -12.92 -4.27
CA ALA A 71 9.93 -13.36 -5.63
C ALA A 71 8.86 -12.48 -6.30
N LEU A 72 8.11 -11.71 -5.51
CA LEU A 72 7.09 -10.78 -5.98
C LEU A 72 7.63 -9.38 -6.23
N ALA A 73 8.76 -9.02 -5.61
CA ALA A 73 9.27 -7.66 -5.63
C ALA A 73 9.90 -7.32 -7.00
N SER A 74 9.58 -6.12 -7.49
CA SER A 74 10.38 -5.46 -8.53
C SER A 74 11.73 -5.07 -7.95
N GLU A 75 12.80 -5.16 -8.75
CA GLU A 75 14.11 -4.59 -8.38
C GLU A 75 14.07 -3.05 -8.32
N GLU A 76 13.14 -2.42 -9.04
CA GLU A 76 13.05 -0.96 -9.16
C GLU A 76 12.20 -0.32 -8.05
N GLY A 77 11.30 -1.09 -7.41
CA GLY A 77 10.32 -0.56 -6.45
C GLY A 77 9.17 0.22 -7.10
N ASP A 78 8.49 1.05 -6.32
CA ASP A 78 7.48 2.00 -6.79
C ASP A 78 8.10 3.32 -7.29
N LEU A 79 7.27 4.29 -7.71
CA LEU A 79 7.74 5.60 -8.21
C LEU A 79 8.53 6.42 -7.17
N ARG A 80 8.33 6.16 -5.88
CA ARG A 80 9.06 6.82 -4.79
C ARG A 80 10.37 6.10 -4.46
N GLY A 81 10.64 4.96 -5.11
CA GLY A 81 11.77 4.10 -4.83
C GLY A 81 11.53 3.15 -3.65
N ASN A 82 10.30 3.04 -3.14
CA ASN A 82 9.98 2.07 -2.10
C ASN A 82 9.96 0.66 -2.70
N SER A 83 10.59 -0.28 -2.02
CA SER A 83 10.43 -1.71 -2.27
C SER A 83 8.99 -2.17 -2.01
N LEU A 84 8.65 -3.36 -2.51
CA LEU A 84 7.36 -4.02 -2.23
C LEU A 84 7.08 -4.12 -0.71
N GLN A 85 8.11 -4.45 0.07
CA GLN A 85 8.01 -4.53 1.52
C GLN A 85 7.70 -3.16 2.15
N GLU A 86 8.40 -2.11 1.72
CA GLU A 86 8.17 -0.75 2.21
C GLU A 86 6.77 -0.24 1.86
N SER A 87 6.27 -0.50 0.64
CA SER A 87 4.90 -0.12 0.25
C SER A 87 3.84 -0.79 1.16
N ILE A 88 4.01 -2.08 1.47
CA ILE A 88 3.12 -2.81 2.38
C ILE A 88 3.25 -2.29 3.82
N TYR A 89 4.47 -2.06 4.29
CA TYR A 89 4.76 -1.51 5.61
C TYR A 89 4.09 -0.15 5.81
N TRP A 90 4.28 0.80 4.88
CA TRP A 90 3.69 2.14 5.00
C TRP A 90 2.17 2.09 5.01
N ASN A 91 1.56 1.19 4.23
CA ASN A 91 0.12 1.02 4.29
C ASN A 91 -0.36 0.50 5.65
N ILE A 92 0.33 -0.46 6.25
CA ILE A 92 0.00 -0.96 7.60
C ILE A 92 0.18 0.15 8.64
N TYR A 93 1.29 0.89 8.57
CA TYR A 93 1.59 2.01 9.45
C TYR A 93 0.50 3.08 9.40
N GLU A 94 0.07 3.47 8.19
CA GLU A 94 -1.01 4.43 7.99
C GLU A 94 -2.34 3.93 8.56
N GLN A 95 -2.67 2.64 8.38
CA GLN A 95 -3.87 2.04 8.97
C GLN A 95 -3.86 2.12 10.51
N ILE A 96 -2.70 1.93 11.14
CA ILE A 96 -2.53 2.02 12.60
C ILE A 96 -2.70 3.46 13.06
N ALA A 97 -2.03 4.40 12.39
CA ALA A 97 -2.10 5.83 12.69
C ALA A 97 -3.53 6.37 12.56
N GLN A 98 -4.22 6.07 11.46
CA GLN A 98 -5.59 6.52 11.20
C GLN A 98 -6.61 5.99 12.21
N LYS A 99 -6.39 4.77 12.73
CA LYS A 99 -7.26 4.15 13.73
C LYS A 99 -6.87 4.48 15.18
N GLY A 100 -5.77 5.21 15.38
CA GLY A 100 -5.27 5.54 16.72
C GLY A 100 -4.89 4.31 17.55
N LEU A 101 -4.39 3.25 16.91
CA LEU A 101 -4.17 1.94 17.56
C LEU A 101 -2.83 1.84 18.30
N SER A 102 -1.92 2.80 18.11
CA SER A 102 -0.54 2.72 18.60
C SER A 102 -0.43 2.49 20.10
N GLU A 103 -1.32 3.07 20.92
CA GLU A 103 -1.31 2.87 22.39
C GLU A 103 -1.61 1.43 22.83
N GLY A 104 -2.22 0.63 21.96
CA GLY A 104 -2.52 -0.78 22.23
C GLY A 104 -1.37 -1.73 21.94
N TYR A 105 -0.28 -1.24 21.35
CA TYR A 105 0.85 -2.03 20.88
C TYR A 105 2.07 -1.89 21.79
N PHE A 106 3.05 -2.78 21.63
CA PHE A 106 4.31 -2.69 22.36
C PHE A 106 5.14 -1.49 21.90
N ASP A 107 5.94 -0.89 22.78
CA ASP A 107 6.72 0.32 22.49
C ASP A 107 7.62 0.18 21.23
N ASP A 108 8.06 -1.04 20.93
CA ASP A 108 8.96 -1.38 19.81
C ASP A 108 8.24 -1.97 18.58
N TYR A 109 6.90 -1.95 18.54
CA TYR A 109 6.09 -2.59 17.49
C TYR A 109 6.50 -2.20 16.06
N ASP A 110 6.93 -0.94 15.87
CA ASP A 110 7.33 -0.40 14.57
C ASP A 110 8.47 -1.20 13.93
N SER A 111 9.44 -1.66 14.74
CA SER A 111 10.53 -2.50 14.25
C SER A 111 10.06 -3.87 13.73
N TYR A 112 8.97 -4.41 14.29
CA TYR A 112 8.35 -5.65 13.83
C TYR A 112 7.51 -5.43 12.57
N LEU A 113 6.93 -4.24 12.40
CA LEU A 113 6.25 -3.87 11.17
C LEU A 113 7.26 -3.76 10.01
N GLN A 114 8.42 -3.16 10.26
CA GLN A 114 9.47 -3.06 9.24
C GLN A 114 9.98 -4.44 8.81
N ASP A 115 10.11 -5.40 9.73
CA ASP A 115 10.52 -6.79 9.45
C ASP A 115 9.33 -7.77 9.38
N PHE A 116 8.15 -7.29 8.94
CA PHE A 116 6.95 -8.11 8.88
C PHE A 116 7.11 -9.43 8.10
N PRO A 117 7.93 -9.57 7.04
CA PRO A 117 8.04 -10.84 6.32
C PRO A 117 8.59 -11.98 7.18
N THR A 118 9.35 -11.68 8.24
CA THR A 118 9.89 -12.69 9.17
C THR A 118 8.98 -12.93 10.37
N LEU A 119 8.08 -11.98 10.68
CA LEU A 119 7.31 -11.91 11.92
C LEU A 119 5.80 -12.09 11.74
N ALA A 120 5.30 -11.90 10.52
CA ALA A 120 3.88 -11.99 10.17
C ALA A 120 3.61 -13.14 9.20
N THR A 121 2.38 -13.65 9.26
CA THR A 121 1.87 -14.58 8.25
C THR A 121 1.29 -13.80 7.07
N LEU A 122 1.66 -14.20 5.86
CA LEU A 122 1.26 -13.56 4.61
C LEU A 122 0.34 -14.48 3.81
N ASN A 123 -0.89 -14.03 3.56
CA ASN A 123 -1.89 -14.82 2.86
C ASN A 123 -2.59 -14.00 1.76
N PHE A 124 -2.59 -14.51 0.53
CA PHE A 124 -3.22 -13.82 -0.59
C PHE A 124 -4.72 -14.04 -0.63
N THR A 125 -5.42 -13.01 -1.08
CA THR A 125 -6.86 -12.98 -1.27
C THR A 125 -7.19 -12.38 -2.64
N GLU A 126 -8.47 -12.35 -2.99
CA GLU A 126 -8.94 -11.69 -4.21
C GLU A 126 -8.65 -10.19 -4.23
N ASN A 127 -8.54 -9.54 -3.06
CA ASN A 127 -8.42 -8.09 -2.94
C ASN A 127 -7.00 -7.63 -2.62
N GLY A 128 -6.08 -8.54 -2.27
CA GLY A 128 -4.73 -8.19 -1.87
C GLY A 128 -4.11 -9.18 -0.89
N LEU A 129 -3.26 -8.66 -0.02
CA LEU A 129 -2.51 -9.43 0.98
C LEU A 129 -3.12 -9.23 2.37
N THR A 130 -3.38 -10.34 3.07
CA THR A 130 -3.61 -10.32 4.52
C THR A 130 -2.28 -10.52 5.23
N VAL A 131 -1.91 -9.55 6.07
CA VAL A 131 -0.73 -9.59 6.94
C VAL A 131 -1.20 -9.80 8.37
N THR A 132 -0.85 -10.93 8.98
CA THR A 132 -1.28 -11.30 10.34
C THR A 132 -0.08 -11.41 11.27
N PHE A 133 -0.03 -10.53 12.25
CA PHE A 133 0.86 -10.65 13.40
C PHE A 133 0.15 -11.46 14.47
N ASP A 134 0.69 -12.64 14.81
CA ASP A 134 0.13 -13.48 15.86
C ASP A 134 0.18 -12.77 17.22
N GLN A 135 -0.56 -13.34 18.19
CA GLN A 135 -0.55 -12.87 19.58
C GLN A 135 0.90 -12.72 20.09
N TYR A 136 1.16 -11.67 20.88
CA TYR A 136 2.48 -11.33 21.42
C TYR A 136 3.53 -10.85 20.41
N VAL A 137 3.25 -10.76 19.11
CA VAL A 137 4.23 -10.20 18.17
C VAL A 137 4.31 -8.68 18.31
N ILE A 138 3.19 -7.97 18.08
CA ILE A 138 3.14 -6.50 18.20
C ILE A 138 2.23 -6.00 19.33
N ALA A 139 1.43 -6.90 19.92
CA ALA A 139 0.43 -6.56 20.94
C ALA A 139 0.30 -7.67 22.00
N PRO A 140 -0.19 -7.36 23.22
CA PRO A 140 -0.47 -8.36 24.24
C PRO A 140 -1.48 -9.42 23.77
N TYR A 141 -1.40 -10.62 24.35
CA TYR A 141 -2.34 -11.73 24.03
C TYR A 141 -3.82 -11.36 24.06
N ALA A 142 -4.22 -10.50 25.00
CA ALA A 142 -5.60 -10.05 25.13
C ALA A 142 -6.11 -9.27 23.92
N ALA A 143 -5.21 -8.65 23.14
CA ALA A 143 -5.55 -7.96 21.90
C ALA A 143 -5.82 -8.95 20.74
N GLY A 144 -5.48 -10.23 20.90
CA GLY A 144 -5.56 -11.23 19.84
C GLY A 144 -4.52 -11.00 18.73
N PRO A 145 -4.60 -11.78 17.63
CA PRO A 145 -3.79 -11.53 16.45
C PRO A 145 -4.17 -10.18 15.82
N GLN A 146 -3.19 -9.43 15.34
CA GLN A 146 -3.41 -8.17 14.63
C GLN A 146 -3.40 -8.45 13.13
N VAL A 147 -4.49 -8.11 12.46
CA VAL A 147 -4.75 -8.48 11.06
C VAL A 147 -4.94 -7.23 10.22
N PHE A 148 -4.10 -7.08 9.21
CA PHE A 148 -4.15 -5.99 8.24
C PHE A 148 -4.47 -6.54 6.86
N SER A 149 -5.43 -5.90 6.19
CA SER A 149 -5.70 -6.14 4.78
C SER A 149 -5.02 -5.04 3.98
N VAL A 150 -4.10 -5.42 3.10
CA VAL A 150 -3.35 -4.50 2.23
C VAL A 150 -3.83 -4.74 0.80
N PRO A 151 -4.61 -3.81 0.21
CA PRO A 151 -5.11 -3.95 -1.14
C PRO A 151 -3.99 -4.05 -2.17
N TYR A 152 -4.19 -4.79 -3.27
CA TYR A 152 -3.20 -4.84 -4.37
C TYR A 152 -2.85 -3.43 -4.88
N SER A 153 -3.80 -2.50 -4.90
CA SER A 153 -3.58 -1.12 -5.34
C SER A 153 -2.52 -0.35 -4.54
N GLU A 154 -2.17 -0.80 -3.33
CA GLU A 154 -1.15 -0.16 -2.49
C GLU A 154 0.27 -0.54 -2.89
N PHE A 155 0.46 -1.68 -3.54
CA PHE A 155 1.79 -2.22 -3.84
C PHE A 155 1.92 -2.74 -5.27
N TYR A 156 0.90 -2.62 -6.11
CA TYR A 156 0.87 -3.13 -7.48
C TYR A 156 2.07 -2.66 -8.31
N ASN A 157 2.44 -1.39 -8.16
CA ASN A 157 3.54 -0.79 -8.93
C ASN A 157 4.92 -1.28 -8.46
N ALA A 158 5.03 -1.82 -7.25
CA ALA A 158 6.26 -2.42 -6.73
C ALA A 158 6.37 -3.92 -7.03
N LEU A 159 5.40 -4.51 -7.72
CA LEU A 159 5.43 -5.90 -8.15
C LEU A 159 6.32 -6.12 -9.37
N SER A 160 7.00 -7.26 -9.42
CA SER A 160 7.68 -7.74 -10.62
C SER A 160 6.68 -8.04 -11.75
N GLU A 161 7.16 -8.03 -12.99
CA GLU A 161 6.32 -8.37 -14.14
C GLU A 161 5.76 -9.80 -14.04
N HIS A 162 6.55 -10.75 -13.53
CA HIS A 162 6.08 -12.11 -13.28
C HIS A 162 4.94 -12.14 -12.26
N ALA A 163 5.09 -11.42 -11.14
CA ALA A 163 4.06 -11.31 -10.11
C ALA A 163 2.74 -10.79 -10.68
N LYS A 164 2.79 -9.74 -11.50
CA LYS A 164 1.61 -9.18 -12.19
C LYS A 164 0.92 -10.20 -13.11
N THR A 165 1.64 -11.20 -13.62
CA THR A 165 1.03 -12.26 -14.46
C THR A 165 0.33 -13.36 -13.66
N ILE A 166 0.80 -13.65 -12.44
CA ILE A 166 0.29 -14.75 -11.62
C ILE A 166 -0.81 -14.32 -10.65
N LEU A 167 -0.81 -13.05 -10.22
CA LEU A 167 -1.85 -12.47 -9.39
C LEU A 167 -3.08 -12.06 -10.23
N SER A 168 -4.29 -12.33 -9.74
CA SER A 168 -5.53 -11.85 -10.35
C SER A 168 -5.94 -10.50 -9.78
N VAL A 169 -5.25 -9.45 -10.19
CA VAL A 169 -5.59 -8.07 -9.80
C VAL A 169 -6.75 -7.57 -10.66
N SER A 170 -7.79 -6.99 -10.04
CA SER A 170 -8.92 -6.45 -10.78
C SER A 170 -8.55 -5.16 -11.51
N GLN A 171 -9.25 -4.85 -12.60
CA GLN A 171 -9.02 -3.62 -13.36
C GLN A 171 -9.21 -2.38 -12.48
N GLU A 172 -10.19 -2.38 -11.57
CA GLU A 172 -10.42 -1.30 -10.61
C GLU A 172 -9.22 -1.06 -9.68
N GLN A 173 -8.55 -2.14 -9.25
CA GLN A 173 -7.36 -2.03 -8.41
C GLN A 173 -6.15 -1.53 -9.19
N THR A 174 -5.97 -1.97 -10.45
CA THR A 174 -4.94 -1.41 -11.33
C THR A 174 -5.18 0.08 -11.58
N VAL A 175 -6.41 0.50 -11.90
CA VAL A 175 -6.78 1.92 -12.04
C VAL A 175 -6.49 2.71 -10.76
N THR A 176 -6.76 2.12 -9.59
CA THR A 176 -6.47 2.76 -8.29
C THR A 176 -4.96 2.88 -8.04
N ALA A 177 -4.16 1.89 -8.44
CA ALA A 177 -2.70 1.96 -8.38
C ALA A 177 -2.15 3.03 -9.34
N ASP A 178 -2.68 3.11 -10.55
CA ASP A 178 -2.32 4.13 -11.54
C ASP A 178 -2.69 5.53 -11.05
N PHE A 179 -3.84 5.69 -10.39
CA PHE A 179 -4.22 6.95 -9.74
C PHE A 179 -3.22 7.37 -8.66
N LYS A 180 -2.80 6.44 -7.78
CA LYS A 180 -1.80 6.72 -6.73
C LYS A 180 -0.45 7.12 -7.33
N ALA A 181 -0.06 6.51 -8.45
CA ALA A 181 1.11 6.89 -9.21
C ALA A 181 0.97 8.30 -9.81
N ALA A 182 -0.16 8.59 -10.46
CA ALA A 182 -0.47 9.92 -10.98
C ALA A 182 -0.51 10.99 -9.88
N ALA A 183 -1.04 10.66 -8.69
CA ALA A 183 -1.08 11.55 -7.54
C ALA A 183 0.32 11.86 -6.99
N THR A 184 1.20 10.85 -6.95
CA THR A 184 2.61 11.05 -6.59
C THR A 184 3.32 11.94 -7.60
N LEU A 185 3.11 11.70 -8.91
CA LEU A 185 3.68 12.56 -9.95
C LEU A 185 3.18 13.99 -9.84
N TRP A 186 1.86 14.19 -9.70
CA TRP A 186 1.26 15.49 -9.49
C TRP A 186 1.87 16.19 -8.26
N SER A 187 2.08 15.47 -7.15
CA SER A 187 2.65 16.06 -5.94
C SER A 187 4.06 16.60 -6.19
N TRP A 188 4.88 15.94 -7.01
CA TRP A 188 6.20 16.44 -7.37
C TRP A 188 6.18 17.76 -8.15
N PHE A 189 5.07 18.14 -8.79
CA PHE A 189 4.94 19.44 -9.45
C PHE A 189 4.40 20.53 -8.51
N TYR A 190 3.50 20.17 -7.61
CA TYR A 190 2.70 21.16 -6.87
C TYR A 190 2.93 21.21 -5.36
N MET A 191 3.42 20.13 -4.75
CA MET A 191 3.37 19.91 -3.30
C MET A 191 4.68 19.46 -2.67
N ASP A 192 5.31 18.45 -3.23
CA ASP A 192 6.48 17.78 -2.68
C ASP A 192 7.65 17.84 -3.66
N ASP A 193 8.84 17.48 -3.18
CA ASP A 193 9.96 17.22 -4.05
C ASP A 193 9.98 15.75 -4.50
N PRO A 194 10.40 15.46 -5.74
CA PRO A 194 10.70 14.09 -6.15
C PRO A 194 11.90 13.53 -5.37
N PRO A 195 12.18 12.22 -5.46
CA PRO A 195 13.45 11.67 -5.04
C PRO A 195 14.64 12.41 -5.67
N MET A 196 15.59 12.86 -4.85
CA MET A 196 16.75 13.65 -5.27
C MET A 196 18.02 13.22 -4.51
N ASP A 197 19.17 13.30 -5.18
CA ASP A 197 20.48 13.18 -4.55
C ASP A 197 21.04 14.55 -4.22
N TYR A 198 20.85 14.98 -2.97
CA TYR A 198 21.33 16.26 -2.43
C TYR A 198 22.86 16.38 -2.37
N ASN A 199 23.62 15.32 -2.69
CA ASN A 199 25.07 15.39 -2.77
C ASN A 199 25.57 15.79 -4.17
N VAL A 200 24.68 15.78 -5.17
CA VAL A 200 25.01 16.10 -6.57
C VAL A 200 24.20 17.31 -7.00
N THR A 201 24.82 18.48 -6.93
CA THR A 201 24.15 19.75 -7.18
C THR A 201 24.72 20.51 -8.38
N ALA A 202 23.90 21.39 -8.95
CA ALA A 202 24.27 22.31 -10.01
C ALA A 202 23.66 23.69 -9.75
N GLU A 203 24.43 24.75 -9.96
CA GLU A 203 23.95 26.13 -9.88
C GLU A 203 23.76 26.69 -11.28
N VAL A 204 22.54 27.14 -11.61
CA VAL A 204 22.22 27.76 -12.90
C VAL A 204 21.40 29.01 -12.66
N ASP A 205 21.86 30.14 -13.21
CA ASP A 205 21.20 31.44 -13.08
C ASP A 205 20.94 31.87 -11.62
N GLY A 206 21.78 31.40 -10.68
CA GLY A 206 21.66 31.68 -9.24
C GLY A 206 20.67 30.78 -8.48
N ASN A 207 20.06 29.81 -9.16
CA ASN A 207 19.22 28.78 -8.53
C ASN A 207 20.03 27.49 -8.35
N LEU A 208 19.85 26.86 -7.18
CA LEU A 208 20.43 25.56 -6.87
C LEU A 208 19.49 24.45 -7.32
N TYR A 209 20.06 23.44 -7.97
CA TYR A 209 19.36 22.24 -8.36
C TYR A 209 20.07 21.00 -7.81
N ASP A 210 19.29 20.02 -7.39
CA ASP A 210 19.74 18.70 -6.98
C ASP A 210 19.44 17.70 -8.09
N LEU A 211 20.28 16.67 -8.22
CA LEU A 211 20.07 15.62 -9.21
C LEU A 211 18.79 14.83 -8.88
N ALA A 212 17.94 14.57 -9.87
CA ALA A 212 16.81 13.66 -9.70
C ALA A 212 17.30 12.20 -9.51
N ASP A 213 16.78 11.49 -8.52
CA ASP A 213 16.97 10.04 -8.32
C ASP A 213 15.66 9.29 -8.59
N ILE A 214 15.05 9.57 -9.73
CA ILE A 214 13.83 8.90 -10.19
C ILE A 214 14.26 7.73 -11.08
N LYS A 215 13.92 6.50 -10.70
CA LYS A 215 14.32 5.30 -11.47
C LYS A 215 13.77 5.35 -12.90
N GLY A 216 14.64 5.07 -13.86
CA GLY A 216 14.33 5.09 -15.29
C GLY A 216 14.16 6.50 -15.90
N VAL A 217 14.40 7.57 -15.14
CA VAL A 217 14.26 8.96 -15.61
C VAL A 217 15.60 9.69 -15.52
N GLU A 218 16.25 9.85 -16.66
CA GLU A 218 17.54 10.54 -16.74
C GLU A 218 17.42 11.98 -17.25
N THR A 219 16.33 12.34 -17.93
CA THR A 219 16.17 13.65 -18.59
C THR A 219 14.74 14.15 -18.46
N LEU A 220 14.49 15.41 -18.85
CA LEU A 220 13.16 15.99 -18.95
C LEU A 220 12.28 15.23 -19.95
N GLU A 221 12.87 14.71 -21.04
CA GLU A 221 12.19 13.82 -21.97
C GLU A 221 11.76 12.51 -21.27
N GLY A 222 12.62 11.94 -20.44
CA GLY A 222 12.31 10.78 -19.61
C GLY A 222 11.18 11.06 -18.62
N LEU A 223 11.20 12.22 -17.96
CA LEU A 223 10.14 12.65 -17.03
C LEU A 223 8.80 12.80 -17.77
N ARG A 224 8.82 13.41 -18.96
CA ARG A 224 7.64 13.52 -19.82
C ARG A 224 7.13 12.14 -20.23
N ALA A 225 8.01 11.23 -20.62
CA ALA A 225 7.63 9.86 -20.98
C ALA A 225 7.01 9.11 -19.78
N LEU A 226 7.48 9.37 -18.55
CA LEU A 226 6.89 8.84 -17.33
C LEU A 226 5.49 9.41 -17.08
N LEU A 227 5.29 10.72 -17.21
CA LEU A 227 3.98 11.36 -17.08
C LEU A 227 2.96 10.75 -18.06
N LEU A 228 3.35 10.55 -19.31
CA LEU A 228 2.49 9.99 -20.36
C LEU A 228 2.00 8.56 -20.09
N ARG A 229 2.57 7.84 -19.10
CA ARG A 229 2.05 6.54 -18.67
C ARG A 229 0.74 6.66 -17.88
N TYR A 230 0.51 7.81 -17.26
CA TYR A 230 -0.58 8.01 -16.30
C TYR A 230 -1.49 9.19 -16.64
N VAL A 231 -1.04 10.15 -17.45
CA VAL A 231 -1.84 11.33 -17.82
C VAL A 231 -1.77 11.60 -19.32
N THR A 232 -2.78 12.30 -19.84
CA THR A 232 -2.81 12.67 -21.27
C THR A 232 -1.67 13.62 -21.62
N PRO A 233 -1.25 13.70 -22.90
CA PRO A 233 -0.22 14.64 -23.32
C PRO A 233 -0.49 16.09 -22.93
N GLU A 234 -1.75 16.52 -23.03
CA GLU A 234 -2.16 17.88 -22.68
C GLU A 234 -1.91 18.17 -21.21
N LEU A 235 -2.25 17.22 -20.32
CA LEU A 235 -2.07 17.37 -18.88
C LEU A 235 -0.60 17.26 -18.47
N ALA A 236 0.17 16.36 -19.11
CA ALA A 236 1.62 16.27 -18.89
C ALA A 236 2.34 17.58 -19.27
N ASP A 237 2.00 18.15 -20.43
CA ASP A 237 2.58 19.41 -20.89
C ASP A 237 2.14 20.60 -20.03
N GLU A 238 0.91 20.59 -19.51
CA GLU A 238 0.43 21.55 -18.52
C GLU A 238 1.27 21.51 -17.24
N TRP A 239 1.51 20.32 -16.67
CA TRP A 239 2.30 20.17 -15.43
C TRP A 239 3.74 20.63 -15.61
N LEU A 240 4.40 20.17 -16.68
CA LEU A 240 5.76 20.59 -17.03
C LEU A 240 5.84 22.10 -17.25
N GLY A 241 4.84 22.70 -17.91
CA GLY A 241 4.77 24.14 -18.13
C GLY A 241 4.49 24.97 -16.87
N SER A 242 3.74 24.44 -15.91
CA SER A 242 3.33 25.16 -14.69
C SER A 242 4.46 25.40 -13.69
N THR A 243 5.55 24.65 -13.81
CA THR A 243 6.69 24.69 -12.89
C THR A 243 7.93 25.29 -13.53
N GLU A 244 7.77 26.29 -14.43
CA GLU A 244 8.86 26.91 -15.18
C GLU A 244 10.16 27.00 -14.36
N GLN A 245 11.24 26.42 -14.88
CA GLN A 245 12.58 26.35 -14.28
C GLN A 245 12.76 25.41 -13.10
N ARG A 246 11.74 24.68 -12.61
CA ARG A 246 11.90 23.69 -11.53
C ARG A 246 12.64 22.44 -12.01
N TYR A 247 12.28 21.91 -13.17
CA TYR A 247 12.90 20.76 -13.79
C TYR A 247 13.79 21.19 -14.95
N ARG A 248 15.03 20.71 -14.98
CA ARG A 248 16.00 21.14 -16.00
C ARG A 248 17.00 20.04 -16.33
N ASP A 249 17.30 19.89 -17.63
CA ASP A 249 18.44 19.08 -18.05
C ASP A 249 19.73 19.90 -17.94
N ILE A 250 20.70 19.37 -17.20
CA ILE A 250 22.05 19.94 -17.02
C ILE A 250 23.05 18.82 -17.35
N ASP A 251 23.90 19.05 -18.35
CA ASP A 251 24.86 18.08 -18.87
C ASP A 251 24.24 16.70 -19.21
N GLY A 252 23.01 16.73 -19.74
CA GLY A 252 22.28 15.53 -20.16
C GLY A 252 21.63 14.73 -19.03
N ARG A 253 21.52 15.32 -17.83
CA ARG A 253 20.87 14.71 -16.66
C ARG A 253 19.77 15.61 -16.12
N LEU A 254 18.73 15.01 -15.55
CA LEU A 254 17.61 15.73 -14.94
C LEU A 254 17.99 16.23 -13.55
N TYR A 255 17.83 17.53 -13.37
CA TYR A 255 18.02 18.24 -12.11
C TYR A 255 16.74 18.94 -11.72
N VAL A 256 16.50 19.02 -10.41
CA VAL A 256 15.26 19.55 -9.81
C VAL A 256 15.61 20.60 -8.78
N MET A 257 14.93 21.73 -8.85
CA MET A 257 14.97 22.76 -7.82
C MET A 257 13.98 22.38 -6.72
N SER A 258 14.46 22.23 -5.48
CA SER A 258 13.61 21.96 -4.32
C SER A 258 12.58 23.08 -4.13
N ALA A 259 11.31 22.69 -4.02
CA ALA A 259 10.18 23.60 -3.89
C ALA A 259 9.01 23.01 -3.07
N GLY A 260 9.26 21.95 -2.29
CA GLY A 260 8.26 21.31 -1.43
C GLY A 260 7.56 22.29 -0.48
N ARG A 261 6.24 22.21 -0.42
CA ARG A 261 5.34 23.06 0.38
C ARG A 261 4.58 22.28 1.46
N GLY A 262 4.54 20.94 1.35
CA GLY A 262 3.74 20.07 2.23
C GLY A 262 2.25 20.12 1.88
N GLY A 263 1.51 19.13 2.38
CA GLY A 263 0.08 18.92 2.09
C GLY A 263 -0.88 19.86 2.80
N ASN A 264 -2.12 19.93 2.33
CA ASN A 264 -3.24 20.54 3.04
C ASN A 264 -3.64 19.73 4.28
N GLU A 265 -3.21 20.20 5.46
CA GLU A 265 -3.49 19.56 6.75
C GLU A 265 -4.97 19.52 7.15
N SER A 266 -5.84 20.27 6.44
CA SER A 266 -7.30 20.17 6.64
C SER A 266 -7.93 18.96 5.96
N LEU A 267 -7.13 18.11 5.30
CA LEU A 267 -7.57 16.87 4.69
C LEU A 267 -7.08 15.66 5.50
N GLY A 268 -7.99 14.72 5.73
CA GLY A 268 -7.72 13.46 6.41
C GLY A 268 -7.48 12.33 5.42
N GLY A 269 -7.80 11.11 5.86
CA GLY A 269 -7.76 9.93 4.99
C GLY A 269 -8.70 10.05 3.79
N TYR A 270 -8.44 9.26 2.76
CA TYR A 270 -9.27 9.20 1.57
C TYR A 270 -9.55 7.75 1.14
N THR A 271 -10.60 7.59 0.35
CA THR A 271 -10.91 6.33 -0.35
C THR A 271 -11.01 6.59 -1.85
N CYS A 272 -10.74 5.56 -2.65
CA CYS A 272 -10.89 5.60 -4.09
C CYS A 272 -11.87 4.53 -4.55
N THR A 273 -12.72 4.87 -5.52
CA THR A 273 -13.59 3.91 -6.21
C THR A 273 -13.49 4.15 -7.71
N ALA A 274 -13.16 3.12 -8.48
CA ALA A 274 -13.12 3.18 -9.92
C ALA A 274 -14.45 2.66 -10.51
N ALA A 275 -15.08 3.45 -11.37
CA ALA A 275 -16.23 3.04 -12.17
C ALA A 275 -15.78 2.87 -13.63
N LEU A 276 -15.82 1.63 -14.13
CA LEU A 276 -15.41 1.27 -15.49
C LEU A 276 -16.58 1.39 -16.47
N ASP A 277 -16.31 1.92 -17.66
CA ASP A 277 -17.18 1.97 -18.84
C ASP A 277 -16.37 1.60 -20.08
N GLY A 278 -16.30 0.29 -20.36
CA GLY A 278 -15.47 -0.26 -21.43
C GLY A 278 -13.98 0.04 -21.20
N ASP A 279 -13.36 0.69 -22.19
CA ASP A 279 -11.95 1.11 -22.15
C ASP A 279 -11.79 2.52 -21.53
N SER A 280 -12.75 2.96 -20.71
CA SER A 280 -12.73 4.27 -20.05
C SER A 280 -13.40 4.20 -18.69
N GLY A 281 -13.40 5.30 -17.95
CA GLY A 281 -14.11 5.36 -16.68
C GLY A 281 -13.86 6.64 -15.91
N VAL A 282 -14.31 6.64 -14.67
CA VAL A 282 -14.07 7.70 -13.69
C VAL A 282 -13.61 7.07 -12.39
N LEU A 283 -12.49 7.54 -11.87
CA LEU A 283 -12.10 7.26 -10.50
C LEU A 283 -12.61 8.40 -9.61
N THR A 284 -13.28 8.06 -8.52
CA THR A 284 -13.75 9.01 -7.51
C THR A 284 -12.88 8.89 -6.27
N GLN A 285 -12.19 9.96 -5.90
CA GLN A 285 -11.54 10.08 -4.60
C GLN A 285 -12.50 10.77 -3.63
N THR A 286 -12.77 10.17 -2.48
CA THR A 286 -13.54 10.79 -1.40
C THR A 286 -12.63 11.03 -0.21
N VAL A 287 -12.42 12.30 0.15
CA VAL A 287 -11.50 12.75 1.19
C VAL A 287 -12.29 13.21 2.42
N THR A 288 -11.84 12.81 3.61
CA THR A 288 -12.39 13.30 4.88
C THR A 288 -11.88 14.72 5.16
N LEU A 289 -12.77 15.61 5.58
CA LEU A 289 -12.40 16.98 5.97
C LEU A 289 -12.11 17.06 7.46
N LEU A 290 -10.98 17.66 7.81
CA LEU A 290 -10.56 17.92 9.18
C LEU A 290 -10.74 19.39 9.54
N ALA A 291 -10.94 19.65 10.83
CA ALA A 291 -10.92 20.99 11.39
C ALA A 291 -10.00 21.03 12.61
N TRP A 292 -9.25 22.12 12.75
CA TRP A 292 -8.40 22.35 13.91
C TRP A 292 -9.26 22.54 15.17
N ASP A 293 -9.02 21.71 16.19
CA ASP A 293 -9.61 21.85 17.53
C ASP A 293 -8.61 22.54 18.47
N ASP A 294 -8.89 23.80 18.82
CA ASP A 294 -8.07 24.58 19.75
C ASP A 294 -7.97 23.98 21.15
N THR A 295 -8.95 23.20 21.59
CA THR A 295 -8.95 22.58 22.92
C THR A 295 -8.06 21.35 22.95
N ALA A 296 -8.15 20.51 21.92
CA ALA A 296 -7.32 19.31 21.78
C ALA A 296 -5.92 19.61 21.25
N GLN A 297 -5.71 20.79 20.64
CA GLN A 297 -4.50 21.15 19.91
C GLN A 297 -4.17 20.12 18.81
N ALA A 298 -5.21 19.68 18.09
CA ALA A 298 -5.11 18.65 17.07
C ALA A 298 -6.18 18.83 15.98
N TRP A 299 -5.91 18.28 14.79
CA TRP A 299 -6.89 18.16 13.72
C TRP A 299 -7.92 17.08 14.07
N ALA A 300 -9.21 17.42 13.99
CA ALA A 300 -10.32 16.53 14.29
C ALA A 300 -11.21 16.30 13.06
N ASP A 301 -11.68 15.06 12.90
CA ASP A 301 -12.63 14.69 11.85
C ASP A 301 -13.94 15.47 12.00
N THR A 302 -14.37 16.15 10.91
CA THR A 302 -15.61 16.93 10.88
C THR A 302 -16.86 16.09 10.61
N GLY A 303 -16.70 14.82 10.26
CA GLY A 303 -17.74 13.93 9.75
C GLY A 303 -18.22 14.28 8.33
N LYS A 304 -17.52 15.17 7.63
CA LYS A 304 -17.82 15.59 6.26
C LYS A 304 -16.77 15.05 5.30
N THR A 305 -17.19 14.85 4.05
CA THR A 305 -16.32 14.44 2.96
C THR A 305 -16.49 15.33 1.74
N GLU A 306 -15.45 15.38 0.92
CA GLU A 306 -15.48 15.99 -0.42
C GLU A 306 -15.03 14.97 -1.46
N ALA A 307 -15.63 15.02 -2.65
CA ALA A 307 -15.39 14.05 -3.72
C ALA A 307 -14.80 14.72 -4.96
N TYR A 308 -13.78 14.09 -5.54
CA TYR A 308 -13.06 14.54 -6.73
C TYR A 308 -13.09 13.43 -7.78
N GLU A 309 -13.38 13.81 -9.02
CA GLU A 309 -13.51 12.87 -10.14
C GLU A 309 -12.34 12.99 -11.11
N TYR A 310 -11.80 11.83 -11.48
CA TYR A 310 -10.64 11.67 -12.34
C TYR A 310 -11.03 10.81 -13.54
N PRO A 311 -11.47 11.43 -14.65
CA PRO A 311 -11.79 10.70 -15.87
C PRO A 311 -10.52 10.08 -16.47
N PHE A 312 -10.63 8.84 -16.94
CA PHE A 312 -9.52 8.10 -17.55
C PHE A 312 -9.95 7.29 -18.77
N THR A 313 -8.97 6.96 -19.60
CA THR A 313 -9.04 5.91 -20.62
C THR A 313 -8.03 4.81 -20.31
N LEU A 314 -8.34 3.57 -20.65
CA LEU A 314 -7.42 2.46 -20.52
C LEU A 314 -6.51 2.37 -21.74
N VAL A 315 -5.20 2.32 -21.51
CA VAL A 315 -4.15 2.05 -22.50
C VAL A 315 -3.36 0.86 -21.99
N ASP A 316 -3.42 -0.26 -22.72
CA ASP A 316 -2.77 -1.53 -22.33
C ASP A 316 -3.10 -1.99 -20.90
N GLY A 317 -4.34 -1.72 -20.44
CA GLY A 317 -4.81 -2.08 -19.10
C GLY A 317 -4.49 -1.06 -17.99
N HIS A 318 -3.84 0.05 -18.33
CA HIS A 318 -3.51 1.12 -17.38
C HIS A 318 -4.34 2.38 -17.60
N ALA A 319 -4.72 3.07 -16.53
CA ALA A 319 -5.45 4.32 -16.58
C ALA A 319 -4.56 5.50 -16.99
N VAL A 320 -4.98 6.20 -18.04
CA VAL A 320 -4.45 7.51 -18.45
C VAL A 320 -5.50 8.57 -18.15
N PHE A 321 -5.22 9.43 -17.16
CA PHE A 321 -6.14 10.45 -16.67
C PHE A 321 -6.08 11.72 -17.53
N SER A 322 -7.26 12.27 -17.87
CA SER A 322 -7.38 13.50 -18.66
C SER A 322 -7.67 14.75 -17.82
N ALA A 323 -7.96 14.59 -16.53
CA ALA A 323 -8.10 15.68 -15.57
C ALA A 323 -7.66 15.21 -14.19
N PHE A 324 -7.04 16.11 -13.43
CA PHE A 324 -6.47 15.78 -12.12
C PHE A 324 -6.64 16.93 -11.13
N PRO A 325 -7.89 17.17 -10.65
CA PRO A 325 -8.23 18.29 -9.78
C PRO A 325 -7.76 18.12 -8.32
N CYS A 326 -6.67 17.38 -8.10
CA CYS A 326 -6.17 16.88 -6.81
C CYS A 326 -6.42 17.83 -5.62
N PRO A 327 -6.97 17.35 -4.49
CA PRO A 327 -7.38 18.22 -3.38
C PRO A 327 -6.27 18.69 -2.44
N TYR A 328 -5.03 18.28 -2.70
CA TYR A 328 -3.93 18.35 -1.74
C TYR A 328 -3.36 19.75 -1.52
#